data_AF-A0A524PYF3-F1
#
_entry.id   AF-A0A524PYF3-F1
#
_cell.length_a   1.000
_cell.length_b   1.000
_cell.length_c   1.000
_cell.angle_alpha   90.00
_cell.angle_beta   90.00
_cell.angle_gamma   90.00
#
_symmetry.space_group_name_H-M   'P 1'
#
loop_
_entity.id
_entity.type
_entity.pdbx_description
1 polymer ?
#
loop_
_entity_poly.entity_id
_entity_poly.type
_entity_poly.pdbx_seq_one_letter_code
_entity_poly.pdbx_strand_id
1 'polypeptide(L)'
;TELYNNCQEIAHRLTEGGAVDDIDAISQDSAEKEFQKLEKAIRDAVNANDPESVLDRLHTYLVKYIRSLCMEHGIATPVSKPLHSLFGEYVKYLKNGSRIDSDMSERILKSTISILEAYSHVRNKQSLAHDNTILSHSESLLIVRNTISTIRFIRELEERSFEPKSKGRVDTRDIDDLPF
;
A
#
# COMPACT_ATOMS: atom_id res chain seq x y z
N THR A 1 -18.98 -11.43 25.43
CA THR A 1 -19.38 -12.36 24.36
C THR A 1 -18.85 -11.90 23.00
N GLU A 2 -18.97 -10.61 22.68
CA GLU A 2 -18.42 -10.00 21.45
C GLU A 2 -16.92 -10.22 21.24
N LEU A 3 -16.09 -10.01 22.28
CA LEU A 3 -14.64 -10.24 22.20
C LEU A 3 -14.27 -11.69 21.85
N TYR A 4 -15.02 -12.65 22.39
CA TYR A 4 -14.78 -14.07 22.16
C TYR A 4 -15.08 -14.45 20.71
N ASN A 5 -16.18 -13.94 20.15
CA ASN A 5 -16.55 -14.17 18.75
C ASN A 5 -15.50 -13.57 17.79
N ASN A 6 -15.03 -12.35 18.06
CA ASN A 6 -13.99 -11.71 17.25
C ASN A 6 -12.67 -12.52 17.27
N CYS A 7 -12.27 -13.02 18.44
CA CYS A 7 -11.09 -13.89 18.54
C CYS A 7 -11.27 -15.20 17.75
N GLN A 8 -12.48 -15.77 17.75
CA GLN A 8 -12.78 -16.98 17.00
C GLN A 8 -12.71 -16.76 15.49
N GLU A 9 -13.25 -15.65 14.98
CA GLU A 9 -13.15 -15.26 13.57
C GLU A 9 -11.70 -15.03 13.13
N ILE A 10 -10.90 -14.34 13.95
CA ILE A 10 -9.47 -14.12 13.68
C ILE A 10 -8.73 -15.46 13.63
N ALA A 11 -8.95 -16.35 14.60
CA ALA A 11 -8.31 -17.66 14.63
C ALA A 11 -8.69 -18.53 13.42
N HIS A 12 -9.95 -18.48 13.00
CA HIS A 12 -10.42 -19.18 11.80
C HIS A 12 -9.70 -18.68 10.54
N ARG A 13 -9.64 -17.35 10.36
CA ARG A 13 -8.94 -16.71 9.22
C ARG A 13 -7.45 -17.03 9.16
N LEU A 14 -6.79 -17.06 10.31
CA LEU A 14 -5.38 -17.44 10.41
C LEU A 14 -5.16 -18.90 10.01
N THR A 15 -6.08 -19.78 10.39
CA THR A 15 -6.01 -21.22 10.08
C THR A 15 -6.27 -21.51 8.61
N GLU A 16 -7.15 -20.74 7.95
CA GLU A 16 -7.45 -20.87 6.51
C GLU A 16 -6.40 -20.21 5.60
N GLY A 17 -5.40 -19.52 6.16
CA GLY A 17 -4.37 -18.84 5.37
C GLY A 17 -4.88 -17.62 4.57
N GLY A 18 -6.15 -17.23 4.76
CA GLY A 18 -6.80 -16.09 4.11
C GLY A 18 -6.63 -14.76 4.84
N ALA A 19 -5.96 -14.74 5.99
CA ALA A 19 -5.64 -13.49 6.68
C ALA A 19 -4.72 -12.62 5.79
N VAL A 20 -5.25 -11.54 5.25
CA VAL A 20 -4.45 -10.42 4.75
C VAL A 20 -4.10 -9.56 5.96
N ASP A 21 -2.86 -9.68 6.41
CA ASP A 21 -2.31 -8.82 7.46
C ASP A 21 -2.32 -7.36 6.98
N ASP A 22 -2.35 -6.41 7.92
CA ASP A 22 -2.23 -4.98 7.64
C ASP A 22 -3.38 -4.35 6.83
N ILE A 23 -4.57 -4.97 6.77
CA ILE A 23 -5.75 -4.37 6.11
C ILE A 23 -6.11 -2.99 6.68
N ASP A 24 -5.71 -2.69 7.91
CA ASP A 24 -5.88 -1.39 8.56
C ASP A 24 -5.11 -0.25 7.87
N ALA A 25 -4.13 -0.58 7.03
CA ALA A 25 -3.47 0.37 6.15
C ALA A 25 -4.42 0.99 5.12
N ILE A 26 -5.55 0.35 4.81
CA ILE A 26 -6.65 0.94 4.02
C ILE A 26 -7.55 1.73 4.99
N SER A 27 -7.19 2.98 5.33
CA SER A 27 -7.90 3.79 6.37
C SER A 27 -9.39 4.03 6.03
N GLN A 28 -10.14 4.68 6.93
CA GLN A 28 -11.48 5.22 6.63
C GLN A 28 -11.52 6.75 6.83
N ASP A 29 -10.36 7.39 6.96
CA ASP A 29 -10.20 8.77 7.41
C ASP A 29 -10.35 9.80 6.28
N SER A 30 -10.60 9.35 5.05
CA SER A 30 -10.87 10.27 3.96
C SER A 30 -12.17 11.02 4.19
N ALA A 31 -12.14 12.34 3.96
CA ALA A 31 -13.32 13.18 3.99
C ALA A 31 -14.33 12.85 2.87
N GLU A 32 -13.90 12.11 1.84
CA GLU A 32 -14.73 11.75 0.71
C GLU A 32 -15.52 10.47 0.96
N LYS A 33 -16.86 10.60 1.03
CA LYS A 33 -17.80 9.48 1.22
C LYS A 33 -17.63 8.34 0.20
N GLU A 34 -17.20 8.65 -1.02
CA GLU A 34 -16.94 7.62 -2.04
C GLU A 34 -15.68 6.80 -1.75
N PHE A 35 -14.66 7.42 -1.17
CA PHE A 35 -13.43 6.75 -0.77
C PHE A 35 -13.69 5.82 0.42
N GLN A 36 -14.44 6.28 1.42
CA GLN A 36 -14.88 5.46 2.55
C GLN A 36 -15.68 4.21 2.13
N LYS A 37 -16.57 4.36 1.14
CA LYS A 37 -17.31 3.21 0.58
C LYS A 37 -16.38 2.20 -0.09
N LEU A 38 -15.37 2.69 -0.80
CA LEU A 38 -14.39 1.83 -1.46
C LEU A 38 -13.51 1.09 -0.45
N GLU A 39 -13.05 1.79 0.58
CA GLU A 39 -12.26 1.22 1.70
C GLU A 39 -13.05 0.14 2.43
N LYS A 40 -14.32 0.40 2.74
CA LYS A 40 -15.21 -0.60 3.33
C LYS A 40 -15.39 -1.82 2.41
N ALA A 41 -15.64 -1.61 1.13
CA ALA A 41 -15.82 -2.71 0.18
C ALA A 41 -14.57 -3.58 0.05
N ILE A 42 -13.38 -2.99 0.12
CA ILE A 42 -12.11 -3.73 0.14
C ILE A 42 -12.00 -4.56 1.42
N ARG A 43 -12.27 -3.98 2.59
CA ARG A 43 -12.24 -4.69 3.88
C ARG A 43 -13.23 -5.85 3.91
N ASP A 44 -14.47 -5.62 3.47
CA ASP A 44 -15.52 -6.64 3.46
C ASP A 44 -15.11 -7.83 2.56
N ALA A 45 -14.56 -7.56 1.36
CA ALA A 45 -14.12 -8.61 0.44
C ALA A 45 -12.86 -9.36 0.92
N VAL A 46 -11.91 -8.67 1.56
CA VAL A 46 -10.76 -9.30 2.22
C VAL A 46 -11.22 -10.19 3.38
N ASN A 47 -12.16 -9.72 4.20
CA ASN A 47 -12.70 -10.50 5.32
C ASN A 47 -13.51 -11.71 4.84
N ALA A 48 -14.14 -11.63 3.67
CA ALA A 48 -14.84 -12.73 3.02
C ALA A 48 -13.90 -13.72 2.29
N ASN A 49 -12.58 -13.52 2.34
CA ASN A 49 -11.58 -14.31 1.62
C ASN A 49 -11.84 -14.37 0.09
N ASP A 50 -12.19 -13.23 -0.50
CA ASP A 50 -12.44 -13.06 -1.94
C ASP A 50 -11.44 -12.06 -2.56
N PRO A 51 -10.14 -12.41 -2.64
CA PRO A 51 -9.11 -11.52 -3.16
C PRO A 51 -9.32 -11.18 -4.65
N GLU A 52 -9.96 -12.04 -5.43
CA GLU A 52 -10.28 -11.83 -6.84
C GLU A 52 -11.13 -10.56 -7.03
N SER A 53 -12.15 -10.37 -6.19
CA SER A 53 -12.99 -9.18 -6.24
C SER A 53 -12.34 -7.94 -5.58
N VAL A 54 -11.31 -8.13 -4.75
CA VAL A 54 -10.53 -7.03 -4.17
C VAL A 54 -9.66 -6.34 -5.22
N LEU A 55 -9.14 -7.07 -6.22
CA LEU A 55 -8.12 -6.56 -7.14
C LEU A 55 -8.50 -5.23 -7.82
N ASP A 56 -9.70 -5.13 -8.39
CA ASP A 56 -10.16 -3.94 -9.11
C ASP A 56 -10.41 -2.74 -8.15
N ARG A 57 -10.99 -3.03 -6.99
CA ARG A 57 -11.27 -2.04 -5.95
C ARG A 57 -9.98 -1.48 -5.35
N LEU A 58 -9.02 -2.36 -5.06
CA LEU A 58 -7.71 -1.99 -4.51
C LEU A 58 -6.91 -1.16 -5.52
N HIS A 59 -6.97 -1.48 -6.82
CA HIS A 59 -6.36 -0.64 -7.85
C HIS A 59 -6.98 0.75 -7.87
N THR A 60 -8.31 0.83 -7.87
CA THR A 60 -9.03 2.12 -7.85
C THR A 60 -8.67 2.95 -6.62
N TYR A 61 -8.58 2.29 -5.47
CA TYR A 61 -8.13 2.91 -4.23
C TYR A 61 -6.72 3.47 -4.37
N LEU A 62 -5.78 2.66 -4.87
CA LEU A 62 -4.39 3.05 -5.01
C LEU A 62 -4.20 4.23 -5.97
N VAL A 63 -4.96 4.28 -7.08
CA VAL A 63 -4.95 5.43 -8.00
C VAL A 63 -5.36 6.71 -7.28
N LYS A 64 -6.48 6.67 -6.54
CA LYS A 64 -6.95 7.83 -5.78
C LYS A 64 -5.94 8.23 -4.70
N TYR A 65 -5.47 7.26 -3.91
CA TYR A 65 -4.52 7.47 -2.82
C TYR A 65 -3.20 8.11 -3.29
N ILE A 66 -2.53 7.52 -4.28
CA ILE A 66 -1.25 8.06 -4.80
C ILE A 66 -1.46 9.43 -5.45
N ARG A 67 -2.59 9.68 -6.12
CA ARG A 67 -2.90 11.02 -6.64
C ARG A 67 -3.04 12.04 -5.53
N SER A 68 -3.75 11.73 -4.46
CA SER A 68 -3.88 12.62 -3.30
C SER A 68 -2.52 12.97 -2.71
N LEU A 69 -1.66 11.97 -2.48
CA LEU A 69 -0.30 12.20 -1.99
C LEU A 69 0.52 13.08 -2.95
N CYS A 70 0.46 12.81 -4.25
CA CYS A 70 1.15 13.64 -5.24
C CYS A 70 0.66 15.10 -5.19
N MET A 71 -0.65 15.33 -5.08
CA MET A 71 -1.22 16.68 -4.97
C MET A 71 -0.77 17.40 -3.70
N GLU A 72 -0.76 16.71 -2.55
CA GLU A 72 -0.30 17.24 -1.26
C GLU A 72 1.18 17.68 -1.31
N HIS A 73 2.02 16.96 -2.05
CA HIS A 73 3.44 17.28 -2.24
C HIS A 73 3.74 18.16 -3.47
N GLY A 74 2.71 18.71 -4.12
CA GLY A 74 2.87 19.64 -5.26
C GLY A 74 3.32 18.98 -6.57
N ILE A 75 3.15 17.67 -6.71
CA ILE A 75 3.43 16.91 -7.93
C ILE A 75 2.22 16.99 -8.87
N ALA A 76 2.45 17.30 -10.15
CA ALA A 76 1.37 17.45 -11.13
C ALA A 76 0.71 16.10 -11.46
N THR A 77 -0.62 16.03 -11.28
CA THR A 77 -1.42 14.80 -11.49
C THR A 77 -2.43 14.91 -12.64
N PRO A 78 -2.00 15.06 -13.92
CA PRO A 78 -2.94 15.09 -15.03
C PRO A 78 -3.74 13.78 -15.12
N VAL A 79 -5.00 13.89 -15.55
CA VAL A 79 -5.95 12.75 -15.59
C VAL A 79 -5.44 11.61 -16.48
N SER A 80 -4.78 11.94 -17.58
CA SER A 80 -4.21 10.98 -18.54
C SER A 80 -2.99 10.21 -18.01
N LYS A 81 -2.40 10.64 -16.90
CA LYS A 81 -1.16 10.04 -16.39
C LYS A 81 -1.46 8.70 -15.71
N PRO A 82 -0.78 7.61 -16.07
CA PRO A 82 -1.03 6.31 -15.47
C PRO A 82 -0.43 6.21 -14.06
N LEU A 83 -0.95 5.26 -13.28
CA LEU A 83 -0.57 5.03 -11.89
C LEU A 83 0.94 4.82 -11.69
N HIS A 84 1.54 3.91 -12.46
CA HIS A 84 2.98 3.62 -12.35
C HIS A 84 3.85 4.86 -12.57
N SER A 85 3.45 5.74 -13.51
CA SER A 85 4.16 7.00 -13.77
C SER A 85 4.05 7.98 -12.60
N LEU A 86 2.86 8.12 -12.01
CA LEU A 86 2.65 8.94 -10.81
C LEU A 86 3.46 8.42 -9.64
N PHE A 87 3.44 7.10 -9.43
CA PHE A 87 4.20 6.46 -8.38
C PHE A 87 5.71 6.66 -8.57
N GLY A 88 6.21 6.59 -9.80
CA GLY A 88 7.61 6.89 -10.10
C GLY A 88 8.03 8.32 -9.76
N GLU A 89 7.15 9.31 -9.95
CA GLU A 89 7.42 10.69 -9.52
C GLU A 89 7.39 10.85 -8.01
N TYR A 90 6.45 10.18 -7.35
CA TYR A 90 6.40 10.12 -5.89
C TYR A 90 7.67 9.48 -5.30
N VAL A 91 8.17 8.38 -5.87
CA VAL A 91 9.44 7.76 -5.44
C VAL A 91 10.63 8.70 -5.64
N LYS A 92 10.67 9.48 -6.74
CA LYS A 92 11.69 10.51 -6.94
C LYS A 92 11.59 11.60 -5.87
N TYR A 93 10.39 12.03 -5.50
CA TYR A 93 10.17 12.98 -4.42
C TYR A 93 10.72 12.44 -3.09
N LEU A 94 10.38 11.20 -2.73
CA LEU A 94 10.89 10.57 -1.50
C LEU A 94 12.42 10.52 -1.46
N LYS A 95 13.05 10.18 -2.59
CA LYS A 95 14.52 10.14 -2.73
C LYS A 95 15.13 11.52 -2.55
N ASN A 96 14.62 12.52 -3.26
CA ASN A 96 15.15 13.89 -3.20
C ASN A 96 14.97 14.50 -1.80
N GLY A 97 13.92 14.11 -1.09
CA GLY A 97 13.67 14.50 0.29
C GLY A 97 14.47 13.74 1.34
N SER A 98 15.33 12.78 0.97
CA SER A 98 16.03 11.87 1.89
C SER A 98 15.08 11.22 2.90
N ARG A 99 13.90 10.77 2.42
CA ARG A 99 12.84 10.15 3.24
C ARG A 99 12.95 8.64 3.33
N ILE A 100 13.89 8.06 2.59
CA ILE A 100 14.19 6.63 2.57
C ILE A 100 15.68 6.49 2.85
N ASP A 101 16.02 5.72 3.88
CA ASP A 101 17.41 5.59 4.35
C ASP A 101 18.19 4.48 3.63
N SER A 102 17.48 3.43 3.19
CA SER A 102 18.10 2.22 2.63
C SER A 102 17.96 2.15 1.12
N ASP A 103 19.07 1.86 0.44
CA ASP A 103 19.11 1.50 -0.98
C ASP A 103 18.16 0.34 -1.31
N MET A 104 17.96 -0.58 -0.36
CA MET A 104 17.05 -1.71 -0.55
C MET A 104 15.59 -1.24 -0.64
N SER A 105 15.18 -0.31 0.23
CA SER A 105 13.83 0.26 0.19
C SER A 105 13.58 1.04 -1.10
N GLU A 106 14.58 1.78 -1.60
CA GLU A 106 14.50 2.42 -2.92
C GLU A 106 14.29 1.40 -4.04
N ARG A 107 15.04 0.28 -4.02
CA ARG A 107 14.91 -0.79 -5.02
C ARG A 107 13.53 -1.45 -4.97
N ILE A 108 13.00 -1.72 -3.78
CA ILE A 108 11.65 -2.27 -3.60
C ILE A 108 10.62 -1.32 -4.24
N LEU A 109 10.64 -0.04 -3.88
CA LEU A 109 9.69 0.94 -4.42
C LEU A 109 9.81 1.10 -5.95
N LYS A 110 11.02 1.06 -6.49
CA LYS A 110 11.24 1.05 -7.94
C LYS A 110 10.66 -0.20 -8.60
N SER A 111 10.84 -1.38 -7.99
CA SER A 111 10.23 -2.62 -8.51
C SER A 111 8.71 -2.57 -8.47
N THR A 112 8.13 -1.91 -7.45
CA THR A 112 6.69 -1.70 -7.34
C THR A 112 6.14 -0.91 -8.51
N ILE A 113 6.90 0.01 -9.13
CA ILE A 113 6.47 0.72 -10.35
C ILE A 113 6.08 -0.28 -11.46
N SER A 114 6.94 -1.27 -11.70
CA SER A 114 6.68 -2.33 -12.70
C SER A 114 5.50 -3.21 -12.30
N ILE A 115 5.34 -3.49 -11.00
CA ILE A 115 4.17 -4.24 -10.50
C ILE A 115 2.88 -3.47 -10.77
N LEU A 116 2.84 -2.15 -10.54
CA LEU A 116 1.65 -1.31 -10.80
C LEU A 116 1.32 -1.18 -12.29
N GLU A 117 2.33 -1.21 -13.15
CA GLU A 117 2.14 -1.31 -14.60
C GLU A 117 1.48 -2.64 -14.98
N ALA A 118 1.99 -3.76 -14.47
CA ALA A 118 1.40 -5.09 -14.68
C ALA A 118 0.00 -5.21 -14.06
N TYR A 119 -0.26 -4.56 -12.92
CA TYR A 119 -1.57 -4.53 -12.26
C TYR A 119 -2.65 -3.99 -13.20
N SER A 120 -2.32 -2.95 -13.98
CA SER A 120 -3.24 -2.39 -14.98
C SER A 120 -3.65 -3.44 -16.03
N HIS A 121 -2.73 -4.34 -16.39
CA HIS A 121 -3.00 -5.46 -17.30
C HIS A 121 -3.90 -6.52 -16.66
N VAL A 122 -3.59 -6.95 -15.44
CA VAL A 122 -4.40 -7.89 -14.65
C VAL A 122 -5.84 -7.39 -14.52
N ARG A 123 -6.02 -6.10 -14.17
CA ARG A 123 -7.33 -5.49 -14.05
C ARG A 123 -8.09 -5.49 -15.39
N ASN A 124 -7.42 -5.18 -16.50
CA ASN A 124 -8.06 -5.09 -17.81
C ASN A 124 -8.31 -6.45 -18.48
N LYS A 125 -7.50 -7.48 -18.17
CA LYS A 125 -7.49 -8.74 -18.93
C LYS A 125 -7.65 -10.01 -18.09
N GLN A 126 -7.66 -9.94 -16.77
CA GLN A 126 -7.70 -11.14 -15.90
C GLN A 126 -8.56 -10.94 -14.64
N SER A 127 -9.35 -9.85 -14.60
CA SER A 127 -10.32 -9.59 -13.54
C SER A 127 -11.75 -9.92 -13.98
N LEU A 128 -12.66 -10.07 -13.00
CA LEU A 128 -14.08 -10.41 -13.15
C LEU A 128 -14.90 -9.46 -14.06
N ALA A 129 -14.31 -8.36 -14.54
CA ALA A 129 -14.96 -7.39 -15.41
C ALA A 129 -15.12 -7.87 -16.87
N HIS A 130 -14.44 -8.94 -17.28
CA HIS A 130 -14.44 -9.46 -18.66
C HIS A 130 -14.33 -11.01 -18.70
N ASP A 131 -14.75 -11.65 -19.81
CA ASP A 131 -14.66 -13.09 -20.12
C ASP A 131 -13.22 -13.62 -20.24
N ASN A 132 -12.39 -13.43 -19.23
CA ASN A 132 -11.00 -13.88 -19.20
C ASN A 132 -10.76 -14.91 -18.10
N THR A 133 -9.71 -15.71 -18.25
CA THR A 133 -9.23 -16.64 -17.22
C THR A 133 -8.94 -15.86 -15.94
N ILE A 134 -9.81 -16.03 -14.93
CA ILE A 134 -9.69 -15.40 -13.62
C ILE A 134 -8.40 -15.90 -12.98
N LEU A 135 -7.62 -15.00 -12.39
CA LEU A 135 -6.43 -15.36 -11.61
C LEU A 135 -6.78 -16.38 -10.53
N SER A 136 -5.84 -17.28 -10.21
CA SER A 136 -6.05 -18.18 -9.09
C SER A 136 -6.18 -17.40 -7.80
N HIS A 137 -6.94 -17.93 -6.84
CA HIS A 137 -7.09 -17.36 -5.51
C HIS A 137 -5.74 -17.04 -4.86
N SER A 138 -4.76 -17.94 -4.98
CA SER A 138 -3.40 -17.75 -4.45
C SER A 138 -2.64 -16.60 -5.10
N GLU A 139 -2.77 -16.41 -6.42
CA GLU A 139 -2.12 -15.31 -7.12
C GLU A 139 -2.80 -13.98 -6.80
N SER A 140 -4.13 -13.97 -6.73
CA SER A 140 -4.90 -12.79 -6.31
C SER A 140 -4.50 -12.37 -4.89
N LEU A 141 -4.38 -13.33 -3.97
CA LEU A 141 -3.97 -13.07 -2.59
C LEU A 141 -2.53 -12.53 -2.50
N LEU A 142 -1.60 -13.06 -3.29
CA LEU A 142 -0.23 -12.55 -3.39
C LEU A 142 -0.21 -11.08 -3.81
N ILE A 143 -0.95 -10.74 -4.86
CA ILE A 143 -1.03 -9.37 -5.39
C ILE A 143 -1.63 -8.44 -4.34
N VAL A 144 -2.77 -8.82 -3.74
CA VAL A 144 -3.47 -8.03 -2.72
C VAL A 144 -2.55 -7.75 -1.51
N ARG A 145 -1.89 -8.78 -0.98
CA ARG A 145 -0.95 -8.65 0.15
C ARG A 145 0.20 -7.70 -0.19
N ASN A 146 0.87 -7.93 -1.31
CA ASN A 146 2.00 -7.09 -1.73
C ASN A 146 1.60 -5.61 -1.89
N THR A 147 0.41 -5.35 -2.44
CA THR A 147 -0.11 -3.99 -2.61
C THR A 147 -0.48 -3.35 -1.27
N ILE A 148 -1.12 -4.08 -0.36
CA ILE A 148 -1.45 -3.57 0.98
C ILE A 148 -0.20 -3.27 1.79
N SER A 149 0.81 -4.15 1.77
CA SER A 149 2.09 -3.89 2.42
C SER A 149 2.80 -2.65 1.87
N THR A 150 2.71 -2.42 0.56
CA THR A 150 3.22 -1.20 -0.07
C THR A 150 2.49 0.05 0.46
N ILE A 151 1.15 0.02 0.51
CA ILE A 151 0.33 1.13 1.01
C ILE A 151 0.68 1.43 2.46
N ARG A 152 0.79 0.38 3.30
CA ARG A 152 1.17 0.52 4.70
C ARG A 152 2.50 1.24 4.85
N PHE A 153 3.52 0.80 4.12
CA PHE A 153 4.85 1.41 4.19
C PHE A 153 4.82 2.88 3.79
N ILE A 154 4.09 3.24 2.73
CA ILE A 154 3.92 4.64 2.31
C ILE A 154 3.27 5.47 3.41
N ARG A 155 2.22 4.97 4.05
CA ARG A 155 1.57 5.67 5.16
C ARG A 155 2.50 5.93 6.32
N GLU A 156 3.27 4.92 6.73
CA GLU A 156 4.27 5.08 7.80
C GLU A 156 5.31 6.14 7.44
N LEU A 157 5.73 6.25 6.17
CA LEU A 157 6.63 7.30 5.70
C LEU A 157 6.01 8.70 5.78
N GLU A 158 4.74 8.83 5.41
CA GLU A 158 4.03 10.11 5.48
C GLU A 158 3.76 10.55 6.92
N GLU A 159 3.36 9.62 7.80
CA GLU A 159 3.15 9.89 9.23
C GLU A 159 4.45 10.33 9.92
N ARG A 160 5.58 9.67 9.64
CA ARG A 160 6.91 10.10 10.14
C ARG A 160 7.30 11.51 9.69
N SER A 161 6.80 11.95 8.55
CA SER A 161 7.15 13.23 7.95
C SER A 161 6.37 14.41 8.53
N PHE A 162 5.25 14.13 9.22
CA PHE A 162 4.51 15.11 10.01
C PHE A 162 5.09 15.32 11.42
N GLU A 163 5.98 14.44 11.89
CA GLU A 163 6.75 14.70 13.10
C GLU A 163 7.95 15.60 12.76
N PRO A 164 8.06 16.79 13.38
CA PRO A 164 9.25 17.62 13.19
C PRO A 164 10.45 16.82 13.66
N LYS A 165 11.45 16.62 12.78
CA LYS A 165 12.75 16.05 13.14
C LYS A 165 13.25 16.83 14.36
N SER A 166 13.10 16.24 15.56
CA SER A 166 13.74 16.79 16.75
C SER A 166 15.21 16.92 16.40
N LYS A 167 15.72 18.15 16.52
CA LYS A 167 17.08 18.52 16.13
C LYS A 167 18.03 17.43 16.59
N GLY A 168 18.85 16.92 15.66
CA GLY A 168 19.84 15.90 15.93
C GLY A 168 20.55 16.18 17.25
N ARG A 169 20.41 15.25 18.18
CA ARG A 169 21.39 15.13 19.26
C ARG A 169 22.66 14.67 18.56
N VAL A 170 23.53 15.62 18.24
CA VAL A 170 24.94 15.33 18.04
C VAL A 170 25.42 14.82 19.39
N ASP A 171 25.57 13.50 19.51
CA ASP A 171 26.34 12.91 20.60
C ASP A 171 27.79 12.89 20.14
N THR A 172 28.49 14.00 20.41
CA THR A 172 29.95 13.98 20.49
C THR A 172 30.31 13.32 21.81
N ARG A 173 30.44 12.00 21.79
CA ARG A 173 31.03 11.07 22.77
C ARG A 173 30.72 9.68 22.19
N ASP A 174 31.61 8.88 21.64
CA ASP A 174 33.05 8.75 21.82
C ASP A 174 33.65 8.28 20.48
N ILE A 175 34.58 9.06 19.96
CA ILE A 175 35.68 8.52 19.14
C ILE A 175 36.63 7.95 20.19
N ASP A 176 36.57 6.64 20.42
CA ASP A 176 37.71 5.81 20.81
C ASP A 176 37.23 4.37 20.99
N ASP A 177 38.06 3.44 20.52
CA ASP A 177 37.94 1.98 20.59
C ASP A 177 36.94 1.29 19.64
N LEU A 178 37.47 0.75 18.54
CA LEU A 178 37.58 -0.71 18.38
C LEU A 178 38.64 -1.06 17.30
N PRO A 179 39.53 -2.03 17.56
CA PRO A 179 40.60 -2.42 16.64
C PRO A 179 40.10 -3.39 15.55
N PHE A 180 40.58 -3.13 14.32
CA PHE A 180 40.54 -3.91 13.06
C PHE A 180 39.32 -4.80 12.75
#